data_AF-A0A7V1EPJ6-F1
#
_entry.id   AF-A0A7V1EPJ6-F1
#
_cell.length_a   1.000
_cell.length_b   1.000
_cell.length_c   1.000
_cell.angle_alpha   90.00
_cell.angle_beta   90.00
_cell.angle_gamma   90.00
#
_symmetry.space_group_name_H-M   'P 1'
#
loop_
_entity.id
_entity.type
_entity.pdbx_description
1 polymer ?
#
loop_
_entity_poly.entity_id
_entity_poly.type
_entity_poly.pdbx_seq_one_letter_code
_entity_poly.pdbx_strand_id
1 'polypeptide(L)'
;QKLLEEQPDWHGPIKDKNCTGCHQPHSSDLFRLLKYNYPKSFYSEFEIDKYDLCNQCHFATNIVNKESPLLTNFRDGNKNLHFLHVNKKKGRTCRACHETHASIKPFHIREEVPFGKWMLPVNFSPNETGGSCAPGCHVEKTYSRDKVE
;
A
#
# COMPACT_ATOMS: atom_id res chain seq x y z
N GLN A 1 3.47 19.64 -6.22
CA GLN A 1 2.10 20.17 -6.33
C GLN A 1 1.36 19.47 -7.47
N LYS A 2 1.96 19.38 -8.66
CA LYS A 2 1.53 18.55 -9.80
C LYS A 2 0.83 17.21 -9.49
N LEU A 3 1.41 16.34 -8.64
CA LEU A 3 0.77 15.06 -8.27
C LEU A 3 -0.65 15.23 -7.67
N LEU A 4 -0.84 16.21 -6.77
CA LEU A 4 -2.14 16.45 -6.14
C LEU A 4 -3.14 17.10 -7.10
N GLU A 5 -2.65 17.89 -8.05
CA GLU A 5 -3.47 18.55 -9.07
C GLU A 5 -3.96 17.54 -10.12
N GLU A 6 -3.13 16.55 -10.47
CA GLU A 6 -3.42 15.58 -11.54
C GLU A 6 -4.13 14.30 -11.05
N GLN A 7 -4.06 14.00 -9.75
CA GLN A 7 -4.58 12.76 -9.18
C GLN A 7 -5.68 13.08 -8.17
N PRO A 8 -6.97 12.86 -8.48
CA PRO A 8 -8.08 13.38 -7.69
C PRO A 8 -8.46 12.51 -6.48
N ASP A 9 -8.04 11.24 -6.41
CA ASP A 9 -8.30 10.42 -5.22
C ASP A 9 -7.17 10.59 -4.21
N TRP A 10 -7.42 11.45 -3.22
CA TRP A 10 -6.47 11.79 -2.15
C TRP A 10 -6.72 10.96 -0.90
N HIS A 11 -5.66 10.67 -0.14
CA HIS A 11 -5.84 10.14 1.22
C HIS A 11 -6.59 11.15 2.10
N GLY A 12 -7.39 10.64 3.05
CA GLY A 12 -8.29 11.44 3.89
C GLY A 12 -7.69 12.73 4.46
N PRO A 13 -6.53 12.67 5.16
CA PRO A 13 -5.89 13.89 5.68
C PRO A 13 -5.60 14.95 4.62
N ILE A 14 -5.34 14.56 3.37
CA ILE A 14 -5.05 15.50 2.28
C ILE A 14 -6.35 16.10 1.73
N LYS A 15 -7.43 15.30 1.63
CA LYS A 15 -8.79 15.81 1.33
C LYS A 15 -9.20 16.92 2.30
N ASP A 16 -8.84 16.75 3.57
CA ASP A 16 -9.14 17.69 4.64
C ASP A 16 -8.12 18.84 4.77
N LYS A 17 -7.15 18.95 3.84
CA LYS A 17 -6.04 19.91 3.87
C LYS A 17 -5.21 19.85 5.17
N ASN A 18 -5.20 18.69 5.82
CA ASN A 18 -4.53 18.40 7.08
C ASN A 18 -3.19 17.68 6.83
N CYS A 19 -2.23 18.40 6.26
CA CYS A 19 -0.87 17.88 6.03
C CYS A 19 -0.20 17.40 7.34
N THR A 20 -0.55 18.04 8.46
CA THR A 20 -0.04 17.69 9.78
C THR A 20 -0.68 16.44 10.36
N GLY A 21 -1.66 15.83 9.69
CA GLY A 21 -2.18 14.50 10.05
C GLY A 21 -1.09 13.42 9.99
N CYS A 22 -0.18 13.54 9.02
CA CYS A 22 0.94 12.60 8.83
C CYS A 22 2.32 13.23 9.08
N HIS A 23 2.47 14.54 8.84
CA HIS A 23 3.75 15.26 8.99
C HIS A 23 3.81 16.11 10.26
N GLN A 24 5.01 16.37 10.75
CA GLN A 24 5.33 17.21 11.90
C GLN A 24 6.56 18.07 11.56
N PRO A 25 6.36 19.20 10.85
CA PRO A 25 7.43 19.94 10.20
C PRO A 25 8.52 20.52 11.12
N HIS A 26 8.23 20.71 12.41
CA HIS A 26 9.14 21.41 13.33
C HIS A 26 9.75 20.51 14.41
N SER A 27 9.34 19.25 14.52
CA SER A 27 9.70 18.43 15.70
C SER A 27 9.76 16.93 15.43
N SER A 28 9.79 16.54 14.16
CA SER A 28 10.04 15.15 13.79
C SER A 28 11.44 14.96 13.24
N ASP A 29 12.13 13.97 13.79
CA ASP A 29 13.41 13.46 13.29
C ASP A 29 13.22 12.28 12.32
N LEU A 30 11.97 11.90 12.04
CA LEU A 30 11.65 10.79 11.15
C LEU A 30 11.73 11.22 9.68
N PHE A 31 11.93 10.24 8.80
CA PHE A 31 12.03 10.47 7.36
C PHE A 31 10.89 11.36 6.84
N ARG A 32 11.23 12.44 6.12
CA ARG A 32 10.27 13.44 5.61
C ARG A 32 9.39 14.09 6.70
N LEU A 33 9.93 14.25 7.90
CA LEU A 33 9.24 14.91 9.02
C LEU A 33 7.92 14.20 9.35
N LEU A 34 7.89 12.87 9.31
CA LEU A 34 6.66 12.10 9.60
C LEU A 34 6.40 12.01 11.10
N LYS A 35 5.14 11.96 11.52
CA LYS A 35 4.77 11.84 12.95
C LYS A 35 5.17 10.50 13.56
N TYR A 36 5.15 9.45 12.76
CA TYR A 36 5.39 8.08 13.18
C TYR A 36 6.26 7.34 12.15
N ASN A 37 6.77 6.18 12.55
CA ASN A 37 7.64 5.37 11.72
C ASN A 37 6.93 4.93 10.43
N TYR A 38 7.65 5.06 9.32
CA TYR A 38 7.26 4.54 8.02
C TYR A 38 8.50 4.31 7.16
N PRO A 39 8.66 3.16 6.48
CA PRO A 39 9.91 2.89 5.79
C PRO A 39 10.10 3.84 4.60
N LYS A 40 11.33 4.33 4.44
CA LYS A 40 11.74 5.15 3.28
C LYS A 40 11.91 4.32 2.00
N SER A 41 12.26 3.05 2.14
CA SER A 41 12.64 2.15 1.06
C SER A 41 11.44 1.42 0.45
N PHE A 42 11.59 0.97 -0.79
CA PHE A 42 10.60 0.14 -1.47
C PHE A 42 10.42 -1.22 -0.76
N TYR A 43 11.54 -1.84 -0.36
CA TYR A 43 11.57 -3.06 0.43
C TYR A 43 12.04 -2.79 1.86
N SER A 44 11.50 -3.52 2.82
CA SER A 44 11.96 -3.55 4.22
C SER A 44 11.73 -4.94 4.80
N GLU A 45 12.58 -5.36 5.74
CA GLU A 45 12.21 -6.46 6.64
C GLU A 45 11.02 -6.02 7.48
N PHE A 46 10.05 -6.93 7.60
CA PHE A 46 8.82 -6.69 8.33
C PHE A 46 9.07 -6.62 9.83
N GLU A 47 8.73 -5.47 10.41
CA GLU A 47 8.52 -5.25 11.84
C GLU A 47 7.27 -4.37 11.94
N ILE A 48 6.42 -4.60 12.94
CA ILE A 48 5.09 -3.96 12.98
C ILE A 48 5.17 -2.45 13.21
N ASP A 49 6.10 -2.03 14.08
CA ASP A 49 6.39 -0.65 14.46
C ASP A 49 6.89 0.20 13.28
N LYS A 50 7.53 -0.41 12.30
CA LYS A 50 7.93 0.28 11.06
C LYS A 50 6.76 0.87 10.30
N TYR A 51 5.52 0.43 10.54
CA TYR A 51 4.32 0.90 9.83
C TYR A 51 3.39 1.74 10.70
N ASP A 52 3.86 2.22 11.86
CA ASP A 52 3.06 2.95 12.85
C ASP A 52 2.28 4.12 12.25
N LEU A 53 2.84 4.84 11.28
CA LEU A 53 2.14 5.93 10.59
C LEU A 53 0.86 5.46 9.90
N CYS A 54 0.95 4.35 9.16
CA CYS A 54 -0.20 3.79 8.45
C CYS A 54 -1.20 3.20 9.45
N ASN A 55 -0.70 2.63 10.54
CA ASN A 55 -1.49 1.98 11.58
C ASN A 55 -2.35 2.95 12.40
N GLN A 56 -2.12 4.27 12.31
CA GLN A 56 -3.00 5.28 12.94
C GLN A 56 -4.42 5.29 12.37
N CYS A 57 -4.61 4.77 11.15
CA CYS A 57 -5.92 4.72 10.49
C CYS A 57 -6.24 3.35 9.88
N HIS A 58 -5.24 2.59 9.44
CA HIS A 58 -5.42 1.26 8.89
C HIS A 58 -5.11 0.19 9.94
N PHE A 59 -5.97 -0.82 10.08
CA PHE A 59 -5.72 -1.87 11.07
C PHE A 59 -4.50 -2.72 10.71
N ALA A 60 -3.58 -2.90 11.66
CA ALA A 60 -2.42 -3.78 11.55
C ALA A 60 -2.78 -5.23 11.22
N THR A 61 -4.00 -5.66 11.59
CA THR A 61 -4.52 -7.00 11.28
C THR A 61 -4.54 -7.30 9.77
N ASN A 62 -4.60 -6.26 8.93
CA ASN A 62 -4.48 -6.38 7.48
C ASN A 62 -3.13 -6.94 7.03
N ILE A 63 -2.06 -6.78 7.80
CA ILE A 63 -0.70 -7.18 7.38
C ILE A 63 -0.07 -8.25 8.28
N VAL A 64 -0.62 -8.51 9.47
CA VAL A 64 -0.09 -9.51 10.41
C VAL A 64 -0.78 -10.87 10.35
N ASN A 65 -2.03 -10.94 9.87
CA ASN A 65 -2.77 -12.18 9.80
C ASN A 65 -2.55 -12.89 8.47
N LYS A 66 -2.10 -14.15 8.50
CA LYS A 66 -1.92 -14.99 7.29
C LYS A 66 -3.22 -15.20 6.52
N GLU A 67 -4.32 -15.28 7.24
CA GLU A 67 -5.67 -15.41 6.71
C GLU A 67 -6.56 -14.28 7.20
N SER A 68 -7.52 -13.89 6.37
CA SER A 68 -8.40 -12.78 6.68
C SER A 68 -9.71 -12.90 5.88
N PRO A 69 -10.64 -13.78 6.27
CA PRO A 69 -11.92 -13.91 5.56
C PRO A 69 -12.71 -12.59 5.51
N LEU A 70 -12.56 -11.72 6.53
CA LEU A 70 -13.39 -10.53 6.73
C LEU A 70 -12.62 -9.20 6.88
N LEU A 71 -11.30 -9.19 7.02
CA LEU A 71 -10.56 -7.96 7.40
C LEU A 71 -10.03 -7.17 6.19
N THR A 72 -9.79 -7.84 5.05
CA THR A 72 -9.33 -7.19 3.82
C THR A 72 -9.92 -7.84 2.57
N ASN A 73 -10.19 -7.04 1.55
CA ASN A 73 -10.63 -7.51 0.24
C ASN A 73 -9.48 -7.94 -0.68
N PHE A 74 -8.22 -7.67 -0.30
CA PHE A 74 -7.04 -8.15 -1.01
C PHE A 74 -6.63 -9.52 -0.45
N ARG A 75 -7.42 -10.53 -0.79
CA ARG A 75 -7.25 -11.93 -0.36
C ARG A 75 -7.64 -12.90 -1.47
N ASP A 76 -6.99 -14.05 -1.51
CA ASP A 76 -7.30 -15.16 -2.43
C ASP A 76 -7.88 -16.32 -1.63
N GLY A 77 -9.19 -16.57 -1.73
CA GLY A 77 -9.92 -17.31 -0.69
C GLY A 77 -9.70 -16.66 0.68
N ASN A 78 -9.32 -17.43 1.69
CA ASN A 78 -8.99 -16.88 3.01
C ASN A 78 -7.58 -16.29 3.10
N LYS A 79 -6.70 -16.59 2.14
CA LYS A 79 -5.29 -16.18 2.19
C LYS A 79 -5.14 -14.67 2.03
N ASN A 80 -4.58 -14.03 3.04
CA ASN A 80 -4.34 -12.59 3.03
C ASN A 80 -3.15 -12.23 2.14
N LEU A 81 -3.39 -11.51 1.06
CA LEU A 81 -2.34 -11.13 0.12
C LEU A 81 -1.52 -9.92 0.60
N HIS A 82 -2.04 -9.09 1.51
CA HIS A 82 -1.22 -8.07 2.17
C HIS A 82 -0.12 -8.73 3.01
N PHE A 83 -0.50 -9.71 3.87
CA PHE A 83 0.47 -10.49 4.64
C PHE A 83 1.52 -11.12 3.71
N LEU A 84 1.09 -11.74 2.61
CA LEU A 84 1.99 -12.38 1.66
C LEU A 84 3.04 -11.41 1.09
N HIS A 85 2.73 -10.13 0.89
CA HIS A 85 3.67 -9.19 0.28
C HIS A 85 4.50 -8.41 1.30
N VAL A 86 3.90 -8.06 2.43
CA VAL A 86 4.49 -7.17 3.44
C VAL A 86 5.28 -7.97 4.48
N ASN A 87 4.76 -9.11 4.95
CA ASN A 87 5.31 -9.88 6.06
C ASN A 87 6.46 -10.81 5.62
N LYS A 88 7.61 -10.22 5.23
CA LYS A 88 8.80 -10.93 4.74
C LYS A 88 10.10 -10.21 5.14
N LYS A 89 11.24 -10.91 5.07
CA LYS A 89 12.59 -10.30 5.14
C LYS A 89 12.83 -9.23 4.06
N LYS A 90 12.30 -9.46 2.86
CA LYS A 90 12.24 -8.49 1.76
C LYS A 90 10.79 -8.10 1.50
N GLY A 91 10.11 -7.61 2.53
CA GLY A 91 8.73 -7.18 2.49
C GLY A 91 8.56 -5.96 1.58
N ARG A 92 7.51 -5.97 0.75
CA ARG A 92 7.07 -4.77 0.03
C ARG A 92 6.41 -3.85 1.03
N THR A 93 6.89 -2.63 1.14
CA THR A 93 6.30 -1.61 2.02
C THR A 93 4.99 -1.09 1.42
N CYS A 94 4.17 -0.37 2.17
CA CYS A 94 2.91 0.16 1.62
C CYS A 94 3.15 1.02 0.36
N ARG A 95 4.24 1.81 0.34
CA ARG A 95 4.67 2.64 -0.81
C ARG A 95 5.12 1.84 -2.02
N ALA A 96 5.36 0.54 -1.88
CA ALA A 96 5.71 -0.30 -3.00
C ALA A 96 4.51 -0.48 -3.93
N CYS A 97 3.30 -0.48 -3.38
CA CYS A 97 2.06 -0.71 -4.12
C CYS A 97 1.12 0.49 -4.11
N HIS A 98 1.15 1.34 -3.08
CA HIS A 98 0.25 2.49 -2.93
C HIS A 98 0.98 3.83 -3.08
N GLU A 99 0.30 4.82 -3.65
CA GLU A 99 0.70 6.23 -3.55
C GLU A 99 0.15 6.81 -2.25
N THR A 100 1.03 7.42 -1.45
CA THR A 100 0.69 7.81 -0.07
C THR A 100 -0.02 9.15 0.01
N HIS A 101 -0.02 9.91 -1.08
CA HIS A 101 -0.68 11.21 -1.15
C HIS A 101 -1.97 11.15 -1.99
N ALA A 102 -1.85 10.78 -3.26
CA ALA A 102 -2.97 10.79 -4.19
C ALA A 102 -2.74 9.84 -5.36
N SER A 103 -3.79 9.19 -5.85
CA SER A 103 -3.76 8.34 -7.05
C SER A 103 -5.02 8.55 -7.90
N ILE A 104 -5.00 8.06 -9.13
CA ILE A 104 -6.16 7.86 -10.00
C ILE A 104 -6.61 6.40 -10.03
N LYS A 105 -5.81 5.48 -9.46
CA LYS A 105 -6.12 4.04 -9.46
C LYS A 105 -6.90 3.66 -8.21
N PRO A 106 -7.78 2.64 -8.32
CA PRO A 106 -8.49 2.11 -7.16
C PRO A 106 -7.57 1.80 -5.98
N PHE A 107 -8.06 2.07 -4.76
CA PHE A 107 -7.35 1.80 -3.51
C PHE A 107 -5.97 2.48 -3.40
N HIS A 108 -5.81 3.62 -4.07
CA HIS A 108 -4.55 4.37 -4.11
C HIS A 108 -3.36 3.56 -4.65
N ILE A 109 -3.61 2.54 -5.46
CA ILE A 109 -2.52 1.75 -6.07
C ILE A 109 -1.70 2.64 -7.01
N ARG A 110 -0.38 2.42 -7.09
CA ARG A 110 0.50 3.15 -7.99
C ARG A 110 0.24 2.73 -9.43
N GLU A 111 0.39 3.66 -10.36
CA GLU A 111 0.34 3.33 -11.79
C GLU A 111 1.53 2.45 -12.19
N GLU A 112 2.70 2.77 -11.63
CA GLU A 112 3.97 2.15 -11.96
C GLU A 112 4.90 2.02 -10.75
N VAL A 113 5.82 1.07 -10.85
CA VAL A 113 6.83 0.76 -9.84
C VAL A 113 8.22 0.73 -10.47
N PRO A 114 9.26 1.15 -9.73
CA PRO A 114 10.62 1.16 -10.25
C PRO A 114 11.18 -0.26 -10.41
N PHE A 115 11.81 -0.52 -11.55
CA PHE A 115 12.57 -1.72 -11.85
C PHE A 115 13.89 -1.34 -12.56
N GLY A 116 14.95 -1.18 -11.76
CA GLY A 116 16.21 -0.63 -12.26
C GLY A 116 16.02 0.81 -12.75
N LYS A 117 16.24 1.04 -14.04
CA LYS A 117 16.03 2.35 -14.70
C LYS A 117 14.63 2.50 -15.30
N TRP A 118 13.85 1.43 -15.31
CA TRP A 118 12.54 1.38 -15.94
C TRP A 118 11.45 1.60 -14.89
N MET A 119 10.33 2.17 -15.33
CA MET A 119 9.10 2.16 -14.57
C MET A 119 8.17 1.13 -15.20
N LEU A 120 7.78 0.13 -14.43
CA LEU A 120 6.90 -0.93 -14.91
C LEU A 120 5.48 -0.68 -14.42
N PRO A 121 4.48 -0.78 -15.29
CA PRO A 121 3.09 -0.60 -14.89
C PRO A 121 2.66 -1.73 -13.95
N VAL A 122 1.89 -1.38 -12.93
CA VAL A 122 1.26 -2.38 -12.04
C VAL A 122 0.08 -3.05 -12.73
N ASN A 123 -0.63 -2.29 -13.58
CA ASN A 123 -1.90 -2.65 -14.24
C ASN A 123 -2.84 -3.44 -13.32
N PHE A 124 -3.12 -2.88 -12.14
CA PHE A 124 -4.14 -3.47 -11.29
C PHE A 124 -5.51 -3.38 -11.97
N SER A 125 -6.16 -4.53 -12.15
CA SER A 125 -7.49 -4.64 -12.72
C SER A 125 -8.42 -5.32 -11.71
N PRO A 126 -9.26 -4.54 -10.99
CA PRO A 126 -10.22 -5.13 -10.07
C PRO A 126 -11.37 -5.81 -10.82
N ASN A 127 -11.96 -6.83 -10.19
CA ASN A 127 -13.23 -7.41 -10.62
C ASN A 127 -14.14 -7.63 -9.39
N GLU A 128 -15.37 -8.09 -9.60
CA GLU A 128 -16.39 -8.22 -8.55
C GLU A 128 -15.93 -9.01 -7.32
N THR A 129 -15.10 -10.04 -7.52
CA THR A 129 -14.68 -10.98 -6.46
C THR A 129 -13.19 -10.91 -6.15
N GLY A 130 -12.43 -10.06 -6.84
CA GLY A 130 -10.97 -10.05 -6.72
C GLY A 130 -10.30 -9.05 -7.66
N GLY A 131 -9.27 -9.51 -8.39
CA GLY A 131 -8.56 -8.70 -9.36
C GLY A 131 -7.30 -9.36 -9.91
N SER A 132 -6.57 -8.64 -10.74
CA SER A 132 -5.27 -9.06 -11.28
C SER A 132 -4.22 -7.94 -11.27
N CYS A 133 -2.95 -8.30 -11.34
CA CYS A 133 -1.83 -7.38 -11.53
C CYS A 133 -0.83 -7.95 -12.56
N ALA A 134 -0.30 -7.12 -13.46
CA ALA A 134 0.74 -7.52 -14.43
C ALA A 134 1.46 -6.33 -15.09
N PRO A 135 2.76 -6.43 -15.44
CA PRO A 135 3.79 -7.33 -14.91
C PRO A 135 4.74 -6.63 -13.93
N GLY A 136 4.34 -5.52 -13.29
CA GLY A 136 5.23 -4.67 -12.50
C GLY A 136 6.07 -5.34 -11.39
N CYS A 137 5.73 -6.57 -10.97
CA CYS A 137 6.48 -7.35 -10.00
C CYS A 137 6.66 -8.83 -10.36
N HIS A 138 5.67 -9.42 -11.00
CA HIS A 138 5.64 -10.83 -11.45
C HIS A 138 4.79 -10.91 -12.71
N VAL A 139 4.87 -12.05 -13.42
CA VAL A 139 3.89 -12.39 -14.46
C VAL A 139 2.47 -12.25 -13.93
N GLU A 140 1.48 -12.14 -14.82
CA GLU A 140 0.09 -11.92 -14.41
C GLU A 140 -0.32 -12.91 -13.31
N LYS A 141 -0.87 -12.34 -12.23
CA LYS A 141 -1.50 -13.09 -11.15
C LYS A 141 -2.89 -12.55 -10.95
N THR A 142 -3.83 -13.48 -10.82
CA THR A 142 -5.22 -13.21 -10.47
C THR A 142 -5.49 -13.74 -9.06
N TYR A 143 -6.46 -13.12 -8.39
CA TYR A 143 -6.98 -13.61 -7.13
C TYR A 143 -8.50 -13.49 -7.11
N SER A 144 -9.16 -14.33 -6.32
CA SER A 144 -10.60 -14.26 -6.08
C SER A 144 -10.91 -14.64 -4.64
N ARG A 145 -11.81 -13.88 -4.03
CA ARG A 145 -12.31 -14.06 -2.67
C ARG A 145 -13.24 -15.26 -2.52
N ASP A 146 -13.80 -15.74 -3.63
CA ASP A 146 -14.84 -16.78 -3.67
C ASP A 146 -14.27 -18.18 -3.87
N LYS A 147 -12.93 -18.31 -3.90
CA LYS A 147 -12.29 -19.62 -3.85
C LYS A 147 -12.65 -20.30 -2.53
N VAL A 148 -13.46 -21.33 -2.64
CA VAL A 148 -13.60 -22.35 -1.60
C VAL A 148 -12.43 -23.31 -1.83
N GLU A 149 -11.54 -23.42 -0.84
CA GLU A 149 -10.49 -24.45 -0.86
C GLU A 149 -11.10 -25.86 -0.85
#